data_AF-A0A9E2F762-F1
#
_entry.id   AF-A0A9E2F762-F1
#
_cell.length_a   1.000
_cell.length_b   1.000
_cell.length_c   1.000
_cell.angle_alpha   90.00
_cell.angle_beta   90.00
_cell.angle_gamma   90.00
#
_symmetry.space_group_name_H-M   'P 1'
#
loop_
_entity.id
_entity.type
_entity.pdbx_description
1 polymer ?
#
loop_
_entity_poly.entity_id
_entity_poly.type
_entity_poly.pdbx_seq_one_letter_code
_entity_poly.pdbx_strand_id
1 'polypeptide(L)'
;MNVLVTGGAGFIGSNFVKFMVAKHPNYKIINVDTLTYAGNLENLQDIADIQNYSFIKADIRDRDMMYKIFKSHDVTSVVNFAAESHVDRSIEEPEVFLTTNIIGTQVLLDAAKKHWKVHPTDKYCKPIFSFKSKC
;
A
#
# COMPACT_ATOMS: atom_id res chain seq x y z
N MET A 1 2.82 11.97 -6.68
CA MET A 1 3.40 10.73 -6.11
C MET A 1 2.44 9.59 -6.38
N ASN A 2 2.91 8.35 -6.42
CA ASN A 2 2.07 7.16 -6.56
C ASN A 2 2.17 6.37 -5.26
N VAL A 3 1.14 6.46 -4.44
CA VAL A 3 1.10 5.91 -3.08
C VAL A 3 0.31 4.62 -3.10
N LEU A 4 1.00 3.52 -2.82
CA LEU A 4 0.37 2.23 -2.55
C LEU A 4 -0.10 2.24 -1.09
N VAL A 5 -1.39 2.02 -0.88
CA VAL A 5 -1.99 1.82 0.44
C VAL A 5 -2.51 0.39 0.48
N THR A 6 -2.03 -0.44 1.40
CA THR A 6 -2.59 -1.78 1.59
C THR A 6 -3.54 -1.77 2.79
N GLY A 7 -4.58 -2.62 2.76
CA GLY A 7 -5.57 -2.67 3.85
C GLY A 7 -6.49 -1.44 3.88
N GLY A 8 -6.61 -0.74 2.75
CA GLY A 8 -7.34 0.52 2.66
C GLY A 8 -8.86 0.38 2.66
N ALA A 9 -9.41 -0.84 2.66
CA ALA A 9 -10.85 -1.05 2.89
C ALA A 9 -11.20 -1.27 4.37
N GLY A 10 -10.20 -1.42 5.25
CA GLY A 10 -10.38 -1.54 6.69
C GLY A 10 -10.68 -0.21 7.39
N PHE A 11 -10.86 -0.24 8.71
CA PHE A 11 -11.27 0.92 9.50
C PHE A 11 -10.31 2.12 9.39
N ILE A 12 -9.03 1.94 9.76
CA ILE A 12 -8.03 3.03 9.69
C ILE A 12 -7.64 3.32 8.25
N GLY A 13 -7.45 2.25 7.46
CA GLY A 13 -7.01 2.36 6.07
C GLY A 13 -7.97 3.17 5.20
N SER A 14 -9.29 2.96 5.32
CA SER A 14 -10.29 3.69 4.53
C SER A 14 -10.30 5.19 4.84
N ASN A 15 -10.24 5.56 6.13
CA ASN A 15 -10.13 6.95 6.54
C ASN A 15 -8.86 7.61 5.98
N PHE A 16 -7.72 6.91 6.04
CA PHE A 16 -6.46 7.39 5.46
C PHE A 16 -6.57 7.59 3.94
N VAL A 17 -7.14 6.62 3.22
CA VAL A 17 -7.33 6.70 1.77
C VAL A 17 -8.19 7.91 1.41
N LYS A 18 -9.37 8.08 2.04
CA LYS A 18 -10.25 9.25 1.80
C LYS A 18 -9.54 10.57 2.03
N PHE A 19 -8.84 10.67 3.16
CA PHE A 19 -8.09 11.86 3.51
C PHE A 19 -7.01 12.18 2.47
N MET A 20 -6.24 11.17 2.03
CA MET A 20 -5.17 11.36 1.05
C MET A 20 -5.70 11.71 -0.34
N VAL A 21 -6.79 11.06 -0.77
CA VAL A 21 -7.46 11.34 -2.04
C VAL A 21 -7.92 12.80 -2.10
N ALA A 22 -8.60 13.28 -1.05
CA ALA A 22 -9.09 14.65 -0.97
C ALA A 22 -7.96 15.69 -0.81
N LYS A 23 -6.98 15.42 0.04
CA LYS A 23 -5.92 16.37 0.37
C LYS A 23 -4.86 16.52 -0.72
N HIS A 24 -4.63 15.46 -1.52
CA HIS A 24 -3.57 15.42 -2.52
C HIS A 24 -4.11 15.02 -3.90
N PRO A 25 -4.84 15.92 -4.61
CA PRO A 25 -5.42 15.61 -5.92
C PRO A 25 -4.39 15.25 -7.00
N ASN A 26 -3.15 15.70 -6.83
CA ASN A 26 -2.03 15.41 -7.73
C ASN A 26 -1.32 14.08 -7.43
N TYR A 27 -1.76 13.35 -6.40
CA TYR A 27 -1.20 12.03 -6.04
C TYR A 27 -2.14 10.95 -6.54
N LYS A 28 -1.58 9.85 -7.06
CA LYS A 28 -2.34 8.63 -7.33
C LYS A 28 -2.35 7.77 -6.08
N ILE A 29 -3.52 7.43 -5.59
CA ILE A 29 -3.73 6.54 -4.45
C ILE A 29 -4.15 5.18 -4.99
N ILE A 30 -3.29 4.18 -4.80
CA ILE A 30 -3.51 2.80 -5.23
C ILE A 30 -3.84 1.99 -3.98
N ASN A 31 -5.11 1.67 -3.78
CA ASN A 31 -5.57 0.90 -2.64
C ASN A 31 -5.61 -0.59 -2.99
N VAL A 32 -4.79 -1.39 -2.29
CA VAL A 32 -4.76 -2.85 -2.37
C VAL A 32 -5.41 -3.44 -1.13
N ASP A 33 -6.42 -4.26 -1.32
CA ASP A 33 -7.07 -4.96 -0.22
C ASP A 33 -7.54 -6.35 -0.66
N THR A 34 -7.48 -7.32 0.26
CA THR A 34 -7.95 -8.69 0.01
C THR A 34 -9.47 -8.80 0.20
N LEU A 35 -10.08 -7.82 0.85
CA LEU A 35 -11.48 -7.83 1.31
C LEU A 35 -11.74 -9.04 2.19
N THR A 36 -10.92 -9.21 3.23
CA THR A 36 -11.19 -10.16 4.30
C THR A 36 -12.40 -9.71 5.12
N TYR A 37 -12.70 -10.39 6.23
CA TYR A 37 -13.83 -10.05 7.11
C TYR A 37 -13.83 -8.57 7.57
N ALA A 38 -12.64 -7.94 7.66
CA ALA A 38 -12.48 -6.56 8.13
C ALA A 38 -12.53 -5.51 7.00
N GLY A 39 -12.50 -5.93 5.74
CA GLY A 39 -12.52 -5.03 4.58
C GLY A 39 -13.95 -4.77 4.09
N ASN A 40 -14.38 -3.51 4.05
CA ASN A 40 -15.68 -3.14 3.52
C ASN A 40 -15.55 -2.06 2.42
N LEU A 41 -15.96 -2.38 1.18
CA LEU A 41 -15.95 -1.43 0.07
C LEU A 41 -16.96 -0.29 0.25
N GLU A 42 -18.00 -0.47 1.07
CA GLU A 42 -18.93 0.61 1.44
C GLU A 42 -18.19 1.76 2.12
N ASN A 43 -17.11 1.47 2.85
CA ASN A 43 -16.26 2.50 3.43
C ASN A 43 -15.63 3.41 2.37
N LEU A 44 -15.63 3.07 1.08
CA LEU A 44 -14.92 3.78 0.01
C LEU A 44 -15.84 4.24 -1.12
N GLN A 45 -17.17 4.08 -0.99
CA GLN A 45 -18.13 4.42 -2.04
C GLN A 45 -18.08 5.89 -2.45
N ASP A 46 -17.85 6.79 -1.50
CA ASP A 46 -17.76 8.23 -1.70
C ASP A 46 -16.55 8.67 -2.54
N ILE A 47 -15.56 7.79 -2.70
CA ILE A 47 -14.33 8.07 -3.46
C ILE A 47 -14.09 7.13 -4.64
N ALA A 48 -15.00 6.19 -4.89
CA ALA A 48 -14.83 5.12 -5.88
C ALA A 48 -14.56 5.63 -7.30
N ASP A 49 -15.21 6.73 -7.68
CA ASP A 49 -15.13 7.32 -9.03
C ASP A 49 -14.15 8.51 -9.11
N ILE A 50 -13.39 8.79 -8.05
CA ILE A 50 -12.43 9.90 -8.07
C ILE A 50 -11.21 9.51 -8.92
N GLN A 51 -10.86 10.36 -9.89
CA GLN A 51 -9.84 10.09 -10.91
C GLN A 51 -8.46 9.69 -10.36
N ASN A 52 -8.07 10.22 -9.19
CA ASN A 52 -6.77 9.94 -8.58
C ASN A 52 -6.77 8.75 -7.61
N TYR A 53 -7.90 8.03 -7.51
CA TYR A 53 -8.06 6.82 -6.71
C TYR A 53 -8.17 5.58 -7.61
N SER A 54 -7.62 4.46 -7.15
CA SER A 54 -7.78 3.16 -7.79
C SER A 54 -7.83 2.06 -6.73
N PHE A 55 -8.73 1.10 -6.91
CA PHE A 55 -8.84 -0.07 -6.05
C PHE A 55 -8.37 -1.32 -6.80
N ILE A 56 -7.58 -2.16 -6.13
CA ILE A 56 -7.09 -3.44 -6.65
C ILE A 56 -7.35 -4.50 -5.59
N LYS A 57 -8.21 -5.48 -5.91
CA LYS A 57 -8.40 -6.64 -5.05
C LYS A 57 -7.21 -7.58 -5.19
N ALA A 58 -6.35 -7.64 -4.18
CA ALA A 58 -5.17 -8.49 -4.16
C ALA A 58 -4.72 -8.79 -2.73
N ASP A 59 -3.93 -9.84 -2.59
CA ASP A 59 -3.30 -10.22 -1.33
C ASP A 59 -1.84 -9.78 -1.30
N ILE A 60 -1.42 -9.13 -0.21
CA ILE A 60 -0.03 -8.70 -0.04
C ILE A 60 0.96 -9.89 0.01
N ARG A 61 0.46 -11.10 0.26
CA ARG A 61 1.23 -12.35 0.21
C ARG A 61 1.52 -12.80 -1.22
N ASP A 62 0.77 -12.32 -2.22
CA ASP A 62 1.00 -12.63 -3.63
C ASP A 62 2.15 -11.77 -4.17
N ARG A 63 3.33 -12.38 -4.20
CA ARG A 63 4.57 -11.74 -4.63
C ARG A 63 4.55 -11.26 -6.07
N ASP A 64 4.02 -12.06 -6.98
CA ASP A 64 4.01 -11.72 -8.40
C ASP A 64 3.02 -10.59 -8.67
N MET A 65 1.87 -10.61 -7.99
CA MET A 65 0.92 -9.51 -8.03
C MET A 65 1.51 -8.23 -7.45
N MET A 66 2.18 -8.28 -6.30
CA MET A 66 2.82 -7.07 -5.72
C MET A 66 3.90 -6.52 -6.65
N TYR A 67 4.74 -7.37 -7.25
CA TYR A 67 5.73 -6.93 -8.25
C TYR A 67 5.07 -6.27 -9.47
N LYS A 68 3.97 -6.85 -9.95
CA LYS A 68 3.19 -6.29 -11.05
C LYS A 68 2.61 -4.93 -10.69
N ILE A 69 1.98 -4.78 -9.53
CA ILE A 69 1.38 -3.52 -9.06
C ILE A 69 2.44 -2.43 -8.92
N PHE A 70 3.56 -2.73 -8.27
CA PHE A 70 4.67 -1.78 -8.13
C PHE A 70 5.15 -1.26 -9.49
N LYS A 71 5.33 -2.15 -10.46
CA LYS A 71 5.78 -1.82 -11.81
C LYS A 71 4.73 -1.05 -12.60
N SER A 72 3.48 -1.54 -12.63
CA SER A 72 2.39 -0.98 -13.45
C SER A 72 1.93 0.40 -12.98
N HIS A 73 2.00 0.67 -11.68
CA HIS A 73 1.59 1.95 -11.11
C HIS A 73 2.76 2.88 -10.78
N ASP A 74 4.00 2.49 -11.11
CA ASP A 74 5.24 3.17 -10.72
C ASP A 74 5.20 3.64 -9.27
N VAL A 75 5.03 2.70 -8.34
CA VAL A 75 4.82 3.00 -6.92
C VAL A 75 6.05 3.70 -6.35
N THR A 76 5.85 4.88 -5.77
CA THR A 76 6.92 5.70 -5.17
C THR A 76 6.91 5.66 -3.65
N SER A 77 5.80 5.26 -3.04
CA SER A 77 5.63 5.23 -1.58
C SER A 77 4.63 4.15 -1.18
N VAL A 78 4.81 3.58 0.01
CA VAL A 78 3.96 2.52 0.54
C VAL A 78 3.48 2.91 1.94
N VAL A 79 2.20 2.71 2.21
CA VAL A 79 1.61 2.78 3.55
C VAL A 79 0.90 1.45 3.80
N ASN A 80 1.38 0.65 4.75
CA ASN A 80 0.92 -0.72 4.97
C ASN A 80 -0.04 -0.80 6.17
N PHE A 81 -1.36 -0.86 5.93
CA PHE A 81 -2.36 -1.17 6.96
C PHE A 81 -2.88 -2.61 6.90
N ALA A 82 -2.56 -3.36 5.84
CA ALA A 82 -2.99 -4.75 5.70
C ALA A 82 -2.35 -5.63 6.79
N ALA A 83 -3.20 -6.16 7.67
CA ALA A 83 -2.83 -7.09 8.73
C ALA A 83 -4.07 -7.84 9.23
N GLU A 84 -3.86 -9.02 9.80
CA GLU A 84 -4.80 -9.60 10.76
C GLU A 84 -4.55 -8.97 12.13
N SER A 85 -5.60 -8.43 12.76
CA SER A 85 -5.46 -7.60 13.96
C SER A 85 -6.30 -8.07 15.15
N HIS A 86 -7.16 -9.08 14.99
CA HIS A 86 -8.07 -9.52 16.05
C HIS A 86 -7.38 -10.47 17.02
N VAL A 87 -7.19 -10.04 18.27
CA VAL A 87 -6.41 -10.80 19.27
C VAL A 87 -6.96 -12.22 19.47
N ASP A 88 -8.28 -12.39 19.61
CA ASP A 88 -8.84 -13.74 19.83
C ASP A 88 -8.59 -14.70 18.65
N ARG A 89 -8.73 -14.21 17.40
CA ARG A 89 -8.41 -15.00 16.20
C ARG A 89 -6.93 -15.37 16.13
N SER A 90 -6.04 -14.60 16.76
CA SER A 90 -4.62 -14.94 16.78
C SER A 90 -4.30 -16.14 17.67
N ILE A 91 -5.18 -16.46 18.63
CA ILE A 91 -5.06 -17.64 19.49
C ILE A 91 -5.58 -18.88 18.74
N GLU A 92 -6.70 -18.73 18.02
CA GLU A 92 -7.35 -19.85 17.31
C GLU A 92 -6.68 -20.17 15.97
N GLU A 93 -6.28 -19.15 15.21
CA GLU A 93 -5.73 -19.24 13.85
C GLU A 93 -4.40 -18.47 13.71
N PRO A 94 -3.33 -18.83 14.46
CA PRO A 94 -2.08 -18.06 14.47
C PRO A 94 -1.36 -18.01 13.10
N GLU A 95 -1.60 -19.00 12.23
CA GLU A 95 -0.97 -19.07 10.91
C GLU A 95 -1.37 -17.88 10.00
N VAL A 96 -2.62 -17.40 10.08
CA VAL A 96 -3.06 -16.27 9.26
C VAL A 96 -2.35 -14.98 9.68
N PHE A 97 -2.04 -14.82 10.97
CA PHE A 97 -1.27 -13.70 11.49
C PHE A 97 0.18 -13.75 11.01
N LEU A 98 0.81 -14.92 11.05
CA LEU A 98 2.18 -15.11 10.56
C LEU A 98 2.27 -14.80 9.07
N THR A 99 1.39 -15.40 8.27
CA THR A 99 1.44 -15.27 6.81
C THR A 99 1.09 -13.85 6.35
N THR A 100 0.08 -13.21 6.92
CA THR A 100 -0.30 -11.85 6.51
C THR A 100 0.68 -10.81 7.08
N ASN A 101 0.92 -10.82 8.40
CA ASN A 101 1.61 -9.71 9.05
C ASN A 101 3.12 -9.77 8.84
N ILE A 102 3.70 -10.97 8.78
CA ILE A 102 5.16 -11.14 8.60
C ILE A 102 5.49 -11.41 7.14
N ILE A 103 4.97 -12.49 6.56
CA ILE A 103 5.32 -12.87 5.18
C ILE A 103 4.80 -11.85 4.17
N GLY A 104 3.56 -11.36 4.33
CA GLY A 104 3.01 -10.29 3.49
C GLY A 104 3.84 -9.00 3.56
N THR A 105 4.26 -8.58 4.76
CA THR A 105 5.18 -7.44 4.93
C THR A 105 6.51 -7.67 4.22
N GLN A 106 7.09 -8.87 4.33
CA GLN A 106 8.33 -9.21 3.62
C GLN A 106 8.14 -9.09 2.10
N VAL A 107 7.03 -9.56 1.54
CA VAL A 107 6.74 -9.45 0.10
C VAL A 107 6.69 -7.99 -0.34
N LEU A 108 6.06 -7.10 0.43
CA LEU A 108 6.03 -5.66 0.15
C LEU A 108 7.43 -5.04 0.18
N LEU A 109 8.27 -5.42 1.15
CA LEU A 109 9.65 -4.94 1.26
C LEU A 109 10.49 -5.41 0.06
N ASP A 110 10.34 -6.66 -0.34
CA ASP A 110 11.02 -7.22 -1.52
C ASP A 110 10.59 -6.50 -2.80
N ALA A 111 9.28 -6.21 -2.94
CA ALA A 111 8.73 -5.47 -4.07
C ALA A 111 9.29 -4.04 -4.13
N ALA A 112 9.32 -3.34 -3.00
CA ALA A 112 9.91 -2.01 -2.88
C ALA A 112 11.40 -2.00 -3.22
N LYS A 113 12.19 -2.92 -2.63
CA LYS A 113 13.62 -3.05 -2.88
C LYS A 113 13.91 -3.31 -4.37
N LYS A 114 13.14 -4.19 -5.00
CA LYS A 114 13.28 -4.54 -6.42
C LYS A 114 12.89 -3.38 -7.33
N HIS A 115 11.78 -2.70 -7.05
CA HIS A 115 11.27 -1.62 -7.91
C HIS A 115 12.08 -0.32 -7.77
N TRP A 116 12.46 0.05 -6.56
CA TRP A 116 13.12 1.34 -6.30
C TRP A 116 14.60 1.36 -6.67
N LYS A 117 15.19 0.23 -7.07
CA LYS A 117 16.58 0.09 -7.51
C LYS A 117 17.55 0.74 -6.53
N VAL A 118 17.67 0.15 -5.33
CA VAL A 118 18.60 0.62 -4.29
C VAL A 118 20.03 0.40 -4.78
N HIS A 119 20.79 1.48 -5.05
CA HIS A 119 22.16 1.40 -5.54
C HIS A 119 23.18 1.18 -4.40
N PRO A 120 24.15 0.25 -4.53
CA PRO A 120 25.04 -0.15 -3.43
C PRO A 120 26.00 0.93 -2.89
N THR A 121 26.20 2.04 -3.62
CA THR A 121 27.10 3.16 -3.23
C THR A 121 26.35 4.43 -2.82
N ASP A 122 25.02 4.40 -2.72
CA ASP A 122 24.16 5.56 -2.49
C ASP A 122 23.68 5.61 -1.02
N LYS A 123 23.87 6.72 -0.32
CA LYS A 123 23.54 6.92 1.11
C LYS A 123 22.00 7.07 1.37
N TYR A 124 21.17 6.30 0.64
CA TYR A 124 19.75 5.97 0.85
C TYR A 124 18.66 6.60 -0.08
N CYS A 125 18.91 7.29 -1.19
CA CYS A 125 17.81 8.14 -1.72
C CYS A 125 17.73 8.38 -3.24
N LYS A 126 16.47 8.42 -3.73
CA LYS A 126 16.09 9.28 -4.87
C LYS A 126 16.09 10.75 -4.40
N PRO A 127 16.63 11.73 -5.16
CA PRO A 127 16.31 13.13 -4.93
C PRO A 127 14.88 13.39 -5.40
N ILE A 128 13.95 13.52 -4.46
CA ILE A 128 12.57 13.94 -4.73
C ILE A 128 12.58 15.47 -4.61
N PHE A 129 12.42 16.17 -5.75
CA PHE A 129 12.54 17.64 -5.97
C PHE A 129 13.95 18.20 -6.21
N SER A 130 14.22 18.51 -7.49
CA SER A 130 15.22 19.50 -7.88
C SER A 130 14.72 20.89 -7.49
N PHE A 131 15.00 21.34 -6.26
CA PHE A 131 15.06 22.79 -6.03
C PHE A 131 16.32 23.31 -6.70
N LYS A 132 16.14 23.91 -7.89
CA LYS A 132 17.15 24.79 -8.48
C LYS A 132 17.29 26.00 -7.55
N SER A 133 18.17 25.96 -6.54
CA SER A 133 18.66 27.20 -5.95
C SER A 133 19.85 27.66 -6.77
N LYS A 134 19.64 28.76 -7.48
CA LYS A 134 20.69 29.62 -8.02
C LYS A 134 21.73 29.88 -6.92
N CYS A 135 22.98 29.53 -7.19
CA CYS A 135 24.13 30.38 -6.93
C CYS A 135 24.83 30.58 -8.27
#